data_AF-A0A5C8TWX0-F1
#
_entry.id   AF-A0A5C8TWX0-F1
#
_cell.length_a   1.000
_cell.length_b   1.000
_cell.length_c   1.000
_cell.angle_alpha   90.00
_cell.angle_beta   90.00
_cell.angle_gamma   90.00
#
_symmetry.space_group_name_H-M   'P 1'
#
loop_
_entity.id
_entity.type
_entity.pdbx_description
1 polymer ?
#
loop_
_entity_poly.entity_id
_entity_poly.type
_entity_poly.pdbx_seq_one_letter_code
_entity_poly.pdbx_strand_id
1 'polypeptide(L)'
;MTSTKTQNVAEYRAAFETNYASRIAFETAEHNDNLVANLNKYAKNYFHDAVFDVLMTAKVDANFMNAKKRDDSFFNVYSVEKVLNVAKSAAQAETLNAYTRHVFLTALNLTRASSTMTHKDAQACICLDLKASPEKDAHIVRFVKNIAASTANSQSSSSIAALRMFDVLVETRDEANNVAYKVNMTSNATKRIAKFLNVTL
;
A
#
# COMPACT_ATOMS: atom_id res chain seq x y z
N MET A 1 -24.07 -3.58 26.24
CA MET A 1 -23.29 -2.54 25.52
C MET A 1 -21.86 -2.63 26.01
N THR A 2 -21.00 -3.36 25.31
CA THR A 2 -19.58 -3.46 25.62
C THR A 2 -18.93 -2.13 25.27
N SER A 3 -18.48 -1.41 26.28
CA SER A 3 -17.64 -0.21 26.15
C SER A 3 -16.37 -0.59 25.39
N THR A 4 -16.31 -0.29 24.10
CA THR A 4 -15.10 -0.42 23.28
C THR A 4 -14.06 0.52 23.87
N LYS A 5 -13.13 0.01 24.69
CA LYS A 5 -11.97 0.79 25.11
C LYS A 5 -11.31 1.34 23.84
N THR A 6 -11.17 2.66 23.75
CA THR A 6 -10.35 3.28 22.73
C THR A 6 -8.93 2.79 22.94
N GLN A 7 -8.48 1.86 22.10
CA GLN A 7 -7.11 1.37 22.12
C GLN A 7 -6.17 2.58 21.97
N ASN A 8 -5.22 2.73 22.88
CA ASN A 8 -4.21 3.77 22.74
C ASN A 8 -3.05 3.28 21.85
N VAL A 9 -2.24 4.20 21.33
CA VAL A 9 -1.16 3.86 20.38
C VAL A 9 -0.16 2.86 20.97
N ALA A 10 0.10 2.90 22.28
CA ALA A 10 1.00 1.97 22.95
C ALA A 10 0.45 0.53 22.97
N GLU A 11 -0.84 0.36 23.26
CA GLU A 11 -1.53 -0.93 23.22
C GLU A 11 -1.56 -1.49 21.78
N TYR A 12 -1.82 -0.64 20.79
CA TYR A 12 -1.77 -1.02 19.37
C TYR A 12 -0.37 -1.46 18.95
N ARG A 13 0.65 -0.69 19.33
CA ARG A 13 2.05 -1.00 19.05
C ARG A 13 2.46 -2.33 19.67
N ALA A 14 2.15 -2.57 20.94
CA ALA A 14 2.48 -3.83 21.62
C ALA A 14 1.84 -5.04 20.93
N ALA A 15 0.57 -4.91 20.51
CA ALA A 15 -0.11 -5.96 19.75
C ALA A 15 0.53 -6.17 18.37
N PHE A 16 0.88 -5.09 17.68
CA PHE A 16 1.56 -5.16 16.38
C PHE A 16 2.92 -5.85 16.49
N GLU A 17 3.76 -5.43 17.43
CA GLU A 17 5.11 -5.99 17.63
C GLU A 17 5.04 -7.48 18.00
N THR A 18 4.03 -7.90 18.77
CA THR A 18 3.76 -9.32 19.05
C THR A 18 3.46 -10.11 17.79
N ASN A 19 2.53 -9.63 16.95
CA ASN A 19 2.18 -10.27 15.68
C ASN A 19 3.33 -10.22 14.66
N TYR A 20 4.20 -9.20 14.76
CA TYR A 20 5.39 -9.09 13.92
C TYR A 20 6.46 -10.12 14.31
N ALA A 21 6.68 -10.32 15.61
CA ALA A 21 7.58 -11.34 16.13
C ALA A 21 7.11 -12.75 15.75
N SER A 22 5.78 -13.02 15.81
CA SER A 22 5.24 -14.31 15.35
C SER A 22 5.46 -14.52 13.85
N ARG A 23 5.39 -13.45 13.04
CA ARG A 23 5.70 -13.54 11.61
C ARG A 23 7.17 -13.88 11.36
N ILE A 24 8.10 -13.22 12.07
CA ILE A 24 9.53 -13.53 11.98
C ILE A 24 9.77 -15.00 12.35
N ALA A 25 9.19 -15.47 13.47
CA ALA A 25 9.36 -16.86 13.91
C ALA A 25 8.85 -17.87 12.87
N PHE A 26 7.71 -17.58 12.22
CA PHE A 26 7.20 -18.40 11.12
C PHE A 26 8.18 -18.44 9.94
N GLU A 27 8.63 -17.29 9.44
CA GLU A 27 9.55 -17.24 8.29
C GLU A 27 10.92 -17.87 8.60
N THR A 28 11.37 -17.79 9.85
CA THR A 28 12.56 -18.51 10.32
C THR A 28 12.37 -20.02 10.30
N ALA A 29 11.21 -20.52 10.74
CA ALA A 29 10.89 -21.95 10.71
C ALA A 29 10.78 -22.49 9.28
N GLU A 30 10.31 -21.66 8.34
CA GLU A 30 10.25 -21.98 6.91
C GLU A 30 11.59 -21.78 6.17
N HIS A 31 12.68 -21.46 6.89
CA HIS A 31 14.01 -21.22 6.33
C HIS A 31 14.07 -20.09 5.27
N ASN A 32 13.21 -19.07 5.42
CA ASN A 32 13.14 -17.92 4.52
C ASN A 32 14.06 -16.77 4.97
N ASP A 33 15.38 -17.00 5.00
CA ASP A 33 16.38 -16.06 5.53
C ASP A 33 16.30 -14.65 4.92
N ASN A 34 16.03 -14.56 3.62
CA ASN A 34 15.86 -13.29 2.92
C ASN A 34 14.63 -12.50 3.41
N LEU A 35 13.53 -13.19 3.74
CA LEU A 35 12.32 -12.55 4.26
C LEU A 35 12.52 -12.12 5.70
N VAL A 36 13.20 -12.93 6.51
CA VAL A 36 13.58 -12.57 7.89
C VAL A 36 14.47 -11.32 7.90
N ALA A 37 15.48 -11.26 7.03
CA ALA A 37 16.35 -10.08 6.91
C ALA A 37 15.55 -8.81 6.53
N ASN A 38 14.59 -8.93 5.60
CA ASN A 38 13.71 -7.84 5.21
C ASN A 38 12.82 -7.40 6.38
N LEU A 39 12.21 -8.33 7.12
CA LEU A 39 11.38 -8.02 8.28
C LEU A 39 12.18 -7.28 9.36
N ASN A 40 13.40 -7.71 9.65
CA ASN A 40 14.27 -7.01 10.60
C ASN A 40 14.62 -5.59 10.13
N LYS A 41 14.89 -5.42 8.83
CA LYS A 41 15.11 -4.10 8.22
C LYS A 41 13.88 -3.20 8.34
N TYR A 42 12.68 -3.74 8.14
CA TYR A 42 11.45 -2.96 8.23
C TYR A 42 11.18 -2.51 9.66
N ALA A 43 11.37 -3.37 10.66
CA ALA A 43 11.21 -2.98 12.06
C ALA A 43 12.10 -1.75 12.39
N LYS A 44 13.37 -1.79 11.97
CA LYS A 44 14.31 -0.67 12.16
C LYS A 44 13.87 0.63 11.50
N ASN A 45 13.26 0.56 10.31
CA ASN A 45 12.97 1.74 9.49
C ASN A 45 11.56 2.32 9.67
N TYR A 46 10.64 1.55 10.26
CA TYR A 46 9.21 1.90 10.30
C TYR A 46 8.60 1.87 11.70
N PHE A 47 9.24 1.27 12.72
CA PHE A 47 8.64 1.17 14.06
C PHE A 47 8.86 2.45 14.87
N HIS A 48 8.10 3.48 14.51
CA HIS A 48 8.04 4.76 15.21
C HIS A 48 6.60 5.02 15.68
N ASP A 49 6.43 5.69 16.81
CA ASP A 49 5.10 5.95 17.38
C ASP A 49 4.18 6.69 16.40
N ALA A 50 4.73 7.62 15.63
CA ALA A 50 3.97 8.34 14.59
C ALA A 50 3.46 7.40 13.47
N VAL A 51 4.19 6.34 13.14
CA VAL A 51 3.75 5.34 12.15
C VAL A 51 2.63 4.49 12.71
N PHE A 52 2.75 4.06 13.98
CA PHE A 52 1.71 3.29 14.67
C PHE A 52 0.43 4.10 14.87
N ASP A 53 0.53 5.40 15.18
CA ASP A 53 -0.62 6.30 15.27
C ASP A 53 -1.40 6.38 13.95
N VAL A 54 -0.68 6.47 12.82
CA VAL A 54 -1.30 6.46 11.48
C VAL A 54 -1.95 5.11 11.17
N LEU A 55 -1.28 3.99 11.46
CA LEU A 55 -1.85 2.65 11.27
C LEU A 55 -3.14 2.45 12.06
N MET A 56 -3.11 2.83 13.35
CA MET A 56 -4.26 2.75 14.25
C MET A 56 -5.41 3.66 13.79
N THR A 57 -5.10 4.91 13.43
CA THR A 57 -6.09 5.87 12.93
C THR A 57 -6.74 5.40 11.63
N ALA A 58 -5.97 4.76 10.75
CA ALA A 58 -6.48 4.14 9.52
C ALA A 58 -7.19 2.79 9.76
N LYS A 59 -7.29 2.34 11.03
CA LYS A 59 -7.91 1.07 11.43
C LYS A 59 -7.28 -0.14 10.75
N VAL A 60 -5.97 -0.09 10.50
CA VAL A 60 -5.23 -1.27 10.08
C VAL A 60 -5.20 -2.24 11.26
N ASP A 61 -5.59 -3.50 11.02
CA ASP A 61 -5.51 -4.54 12.04
C ASP A 61 -4.04 -4.79 12.42
N ALA A 62 -3.71 -4.82 13.70
CA ALA A 62 -2.34 -5.11 14.18
C ALA A 62 -1.83 -6.48 13.72
N ASN A 63 -2.73 -7.42 13.39
CA ASN A 63 -2.45 -8.75 12.88
C ASN A 63 -2.57 -8.88 11.35
N PHE A 64 -2.74 -7.78 10.60
CA PHE A 64 -2.99 -7.82 9.15
C PHE A 64 -1.95 -8.67 8.38
N MET A 65 -0.70 -8.70 8.85
CA MET A 65 0.38 -9.42 8.19
C MET A 65 0.24 -10.95 8.29
N ASN A 66 -0.40 -11.44 9.36
CA ASN A 66 -0.65 -12.87 9.57
C ASN A 66 -2.10 -13.25 9.23
N ALA A 67 -2.93 -12.30 8.81
CA ALA A 67 -4.24 -12.62 8.28
C ALA A 67 -4.09 -13.50 7.04
N LYS A 68 -4.70 -14.69 7.10
CA LYS A 68 -4.73 -15.62 5.98
C LYS A 68 -5.63 -15.07 4.89
N LYS A 69 -5.14 -15.12 3.65
CA LYS A 69 -5.93 -14.84 2.45
C LYS A 69 -6.80 -16.04 2.09
N ARG A 70 -7.64 -15.87 1.07
CA ARG A 70 -8.55 -16.91 0.56
C ARG A 70 -7.83 -18.19 0.10
N ASP A 71 -6.55 -18.08 -0.24
CA ASP A 71 -5.66 -19.18 -0.65
C ASP A 71 -4.84 -19.77 0.52
N ASP A 72 -5.24 -19.50 1.77
CA ASP A 72 -4.55 -19.88 3.01
C ASP A 72 -3.14 -19.28 3.17
N SER A 73 -2.70 -18.44 2.23
CA SER A 73 -1.39 -17.78 2.29
C SER A 73 -1.42 -16.54 3.18
N PHE A 74 -0.29 -16.27 3.84
CA PHE A 74 -0.13 -15.03 4.60
C PHE A 74 -0.04 -13.80 3.70
N PHE A 75 -0.22 -12.61 4.29
CA PHE A 75 0.12 -11.37 3.61
C PHE A 75 1.59 -11.39 3.18
N ASN A 76 1.85 -11.02 1.93
CA ASN A 76 3.19 -11.07 1.35
C ASN A 76 4.10 -10.03 2.07
N VAL A 77 5.31 -10.44 2.48
CA VAL A 77 6.29 -9.58 3.20
C VAL A 77 6.61 -8.28 2.43
N TYR A 78 6.72 -8.34 1.10
CA TYR A 78 6.92 -7.14 0.26
C TYR A 78 5.70 -6.22 0.21
N SER A 79 4.52 -6.73 0.56
CA SER A 79 3.32 -5.91 0.75
C SER A 79 3.29 -5.27 2.14
N VAL A 80 3.86 -5.94 3.16
CA VAL A 80 4.04 -5.36 4.51
C VAL A 80 4.91 -4.10 4.42
N GLU A 81 6.02 -4.14 3.67
CA GLU A 81 6.85 -2.96 3.42
C GLU A 81 6.03 -1.77 2.91
N LYS A 82 5.17 -2.00 1.91
CA LYS A 82 4.39 -0.93 1.28
C LYS A 82 3.35 -0.35 2.23
N VAL A 83 2.70 -1.18 3.05
CA VAL A 83 1.77 -0.71 4.08
C VAL A 83 2.50 0.19 5.08
N LEU A 84 3.66 -0.26 5.58
CA LEU A 84 4.48 0.52 6.50
C LEU A 84 5.02 1.81 5.87
N ASN A 85 5.41 1.76 4.59
CA ASN A 85 5.86 2.94 3.85
C ASN A 85 4.73 3.96 3.63
N VAL A 86 3.51 3.53 3.31
CA VAL A 86 2.36 4.45 3.21
C VAL A 86 2.07 5.09 4.57
N ALA A 87 2.07 4.32 5.67
CA ALA A 87 1.91 4.86 7.01
C ALA A 87 2.99 5.89 7.35
N LYS A 88 4.26 5.56 7.07
CA LYS A 88 5.39 6.47 7.29
C LYS A 88 5.29 7.73 6.45
N SER A 89 4.94 7.62 5.17
CA SER A 89 4.71 8.76 4.29
C SER A 89 3.61 9.67 4.80
N ALA A 90 2.51 9.13 5.33
CA ALA A 90 1.43 9.92 5.92
C ALA A 90 1.79 10.51 7.30
N ALA A 91 2.63 9.83 8.09
CA ALA A 91 3.04 10.26 9.42
C ALA A 91 4.10 11.37 9.38
N GLN A 92 5.17 11.14 8.60
CA GLN A 92 6.40 11.92 8.64
C GLN A 92 6.63 12.75 7.38
N ALA A 93 5.70 12.73 6.43
CA ALA A 93 5.88 13.36 5.13
C ALA A 93 7.19 12.85 4.48
N GLU A 94 7.26 11.53 4.31
CA GLU A 94 8.36 10.86 3.59
C GLU A 94 7.89 10.35 2.23
N THR A 95 8.85 10.12 1.34
CA THR A 95 8.56 9.64 -0.02
C THR A 95 7.99 8.23 -0.01
N LEU A 96 6.85 8.08 -0.70
CA LEU A 96 6.34 6.77 -1.05
C LEU A 96 7.42 5.99 -1.82
N ASN A 97 7.45 4.67 -1.63
CA ASN A 97 8.21 3.77 -2.47
C ASN A 97 7.91 4.10 -3.94
N ALA A 98 8.94 4.03 -4.78
CA ALA A 98 8.85 4.47 -6.17
C ALA A 98 7.63 3.86 -6.89
N TYR A 99 7.35 2.56 -6.73
CA TYR A 99 6.20 1.93 -7.37
C TYR A 99 4.87 2.48 -6.83
N THR A 100 4.72 2.53 -5.51
CA THR A 100 3.51 3.06 -4.86
C THR A 100 3.25 4.50 -5.27
N ARG A 101 4.30 5.32 -5.40
CA ARG A 101 4.21 6.70 -5.90
C ARG A 101 3.63 6.77 -7.31
N HIS A 102 4.13 5.98 -8.25
CA HIS A 102 3.66 6.02 -9.65
C HIS A 102 2.22 5.49 -9.77
N VAL A 103 1.87 4.47 -9.00
CA VAL A 103 0.48 3.96 -8.91
C VAL A 103 -0.45 5.04 -8.34
N PHE A 104 -0.06 5.72 -7.25
CA PHE A 104 -0.85 6.81 -6.66
C PHE A 104 -1.05 7.97 -7.65
N LEU A 105 0.02 8.45 -8.28
CA LEU A 105 -0.06 9.58 -9.21
C LEU A 105 -0.90 9.24 -10.45
N THR A 106 -0.77 8.02 -10.97
CA THR A 106 -1.60 7.52 -12.07
C THR A 106 -3.09 7.50 -11.67
N ALA A 107 -3.41 6.95 -10.50
CA ALA A 107 -4.77 6.93 -10.00
C ALA A 107 -5.32 8.35 -9.78
N LEU A 108 -4.49 9.28 -9.28
CA LEU A 108 -4.88 10.67 -9.06
C LEU A 108 -5.21 11.38 -10.38
N ASN A 109 -4.35 11.25 -11.38
CA ASN A 109 -4.56 11.84 -12.71
C ASN A 109 -5.82 11.29 -13.38
N LEU A 110 -6.03 9.97 -13.32
CA LEU A 110 -7.23 9.35 -13.85
C LEU A 110 -8.49 9.81 -13.11
N THR A 111 -8.44 9.91 -11.78
CA THR A 111 -9.57 10.38 -10.97
C THR A 111 -9.96 11.82 -11.34
N ARG A 112 -8.99 12.70 -11.59
CA ARG A 112 -9.22 14.08 -12.05
C ARG A 112 -9.79 14.16 -13.44
N ALA A 113 -9.38 13.26 -14.32
CA ALA A 113 -9.96 13.07 -15.63
C ALA A 113 -11.33 12.35 -15.58
N SER A 114 -11.93 12.17 -14.39
CA SER A 114 -13.17 11.42 -14.17
C SER A 114 -13.13 9.95 -14.61
N SER A 115 -11.94 9.40 -14.82
CA SER A 115 -11.69 8.00 -15.18
C SER A 115 -11.33 7.15 -13.94
N THR A 116 -11.15 5.85 -14.15
CA THR A 116 -10.78 4.86 -13.14
C THR A 116 -9.51 4.13 -13.52
N MET A 117 -8.64 3.85 -12.54
CA MET A 117 -7.44 3.05 -12.74
C MET A 117 -7.74 1.56 -12.59
N THR A 118 -7.46 0.76 -13.60
CA THR A 118 -7.51 -0.71 -13.51
C THR A 118 -6.17 -1.30 -13.03
N HIS A 119 -6.14 -2.60 -12.73
CA HIS A 119 -4.87 -3.29 -12.48
C HIS A 119 -3.91 -3.21 -13.68
N LYS A 120 -4.42 -3.25 -14.92
CA LYS A 120 -3.60 -3.14 -16.12
C LYS A 120 -2.95 -1.77 -16.24
N ASP A 121 -3.69 -0.70 -15.92
CA ASP A 121 -3.16 0.67 -15.89
C ASP A 121 -2.04 0.79 -14.85
N ALA A 122 -2.22 0.20 -13.67
CA ALA A 122 -1.19 0.17 -12.62
C ALA A 122 0.05 -0.65 -13.02
N GLN A 123 -0.11 -1.72 -13.80
CA GLN A 123 1.03 -2.48 -14.33
C GLN A 123 1.77 -1.68 -15.42
N ALA A 124 1.03 -1.01 -16.31
CA ALA A 124 1.58 -0.16 -17.36
C ALA A 124 2.36 1.04 -16.80
N CYS A 125 1.96 1.57 -15.63
CA CYS A 125 2.73 2.63 -14.97
C CYS A 125 4.09 2.12 -14.42
N ILE A 126 4.27 0.80 -14.23
CA ILE A 126 5.51 0.21 -13.67
C ILE A 126 6.42 -0.39 -14.76
N CYS A 127 5.83 -0.99 -15.80
CA CYS A 127 6.56 -1.66 -16.88
C CYS A 127 6.32 -0.95 -18.22
N LEU A 128 7.41 -0.56 -18.89
CA LEU A 128 7.37 0.15 -20.18
C LEU A 128 6.80 -0.71 -21.31
N ASP A 129 7.00 -2.03 -21.25
CA ASP A 129 6.50 -2.97 -22.27
C ASP A 129 4.98 -3.19 -22.18
N LEU A 130 4.39 -2.92 -21.01
CA LEU A 130 2.95 -3.03 -20.80
C LEU A 130 2.26 -1.73 -21.20
N LYS A 131 1.37 -1.82 -22.17
CA LYS A 131 0.62 -0.66 -22.68
C LYS A 131 -0.65 -0.44 -21.86
N ALA A 132 -0.91 0.81 -21.52
CA ALA A 132 -2.23 1.24 -21.06
C ALA A 132 -3.16 1.38 -22.26
N SER A 133 -4.46 1.49 -22.00
CA SER A 133 -5.41 1.81 -23.05
C SER A 133 -5.12 3.21 -23.64
N PRO A 134 -5.25 3.42 -24.97
CA PRO A 134 -4.91 4.69 -25.62
C PRO A 134 -5.56 5.92 -24.98
N GLU A 135 -6.81 5.80 -24.55
CA GLU A 135 -7.59 6.86 -23.91
C GLU A 135 -7.09 7.24 -22.50
N LYS A 136 -6.28 6.37 -21.87
CA LYS A 136 -5.72 6.60 -20.53
C LYS A 136 -4.24 6.93 -20.55
N ASP A 137 -3.53 6.67 -21.64
CA ASP A 137 -2.06 6.71 -21.68
C ASP A 137 -1.49 8.08 -21.27
N ALA A 138 -2.16 9.18 -21.66
CA ALA A 138 -1.79 10.54 -21.27
C ALA A 138 -1.84 10.82 -19.75
N HIS A 139 -2.56 9.99 -18.98
CA HIS A 139 -2.69 10.11 -17.53
C HIS A 139 -1.77 9.15 -16.76
N ILE A 140 -1.10 8.21 -17.45
CA ILE A 140 -0.22 7.21 -16.84
C ILE A 140 1.11 7.85 -16.47
N VAL A 141 1.47 7.80 -15.19
CA VAL A 141 2.76 8.27 -14.71
C VAL A 141 3.74 7.10 -14.71
N ARG A 142 4.56 7.02 -15.77
CA ARG A 142 5.47 5.89 -16.05
C ARG A 142 6.70 5.88 -15.15
N PHE A 143 7.00 4.72 -14.56
CA PHE A 143 8.28 4.43 -13.93
C PHE A 143 9.31 4.11 -15.02
N VAL A 144 10.36 4.92 -15.09
CA VAL A 144 11.29 4.94 -16.24
C VAL A 144 12.32 3.82 -16.26
N LYS A 145 12.36 2.95 -15.25
CA LYS A 145 13.30 1.81 -15.22
C LYS A 145 12.70 0.61 -15.92
N ASN A 146 13.53 -0.16 -16.61
CA ASN A 146 13.09 -1.43 -17.19
C ASN A 146 12.80 -2.44 -16.08
N ILE A 147 11.55 -2.87 -15.97
CA ILE A 147 11.06 -3.82 -14.98
C ILE A 147 10.32 -4.93 -15.71
N ALA A 148 10.66 -6.18 -15.40
CA ALA A 148 9.97 -7.34 -15.96
C ALA A 148 8.46 -7.32 -15.62
N ALA A 149 7.62 -7.83 -16.53
CA ALA A 149 6.17 -7.84 -16.38
C ALA A 149 5.70 -8.58 -15.09
N SER A 150 6.36 -9.68 -14.72
CA SER A 150 6.07 -10.43 -13.50
C SER A 150 6.32 -9.58 -12.23
N THR A 151 7.41 -8.81 -12.22
CA THR A 151 7.71 -7.85 -11.16
C THR A 151 6.68 -6.72 -11.15
N ALA A 152 6.29 -6.18 -12.29
CA ALA A 152 5.26 -5.15 -12.35
C ALA A 152 3.91 -5.62 -11.81
N ASN A 153 3.53 -6.88 -12.05
CA ASN A 153 2.32 -7.47 -11.48
C ASN A 153 2.34 -7.51 -9.94
N SER A 154 3.43 -7.98 -9.35
CA SER A 154 3.55 -8.05 -7.89
C SER A 154 3.67 -6.66 -7.25
N GLN A 155 4.43 -5.74 -7.87
CA GLN A 155 4.61 -4.37 -7.36
C GLN A 155 3.32 -3.54 -7.45
N SER A 156 2.57 -3.62 -8.57
CA SER A 156 1.29 -2.92 -8.71
C SER A 156 0.25 -3.45 -7.72
N SER A 157 0.08 -4.77 -7.63
CA SER A 157 -0.91 -5.40 -6.76
C SER A 157 -0.68 -5.07 -5.27
N SER A 158 0.58 -5.15 -4.83
CA SER A 158 0.94 -4.80 -3.45
C SER A 158 0.83 -3.30 -3.16
N SER A 159 1.08 -2.42 -4.15
CA SER A 159 0.88 -0.97 -4.02
C SER A 159 -0.59 -0.61 -3.89
N ILE A 160 -1.45 -1.23 -4.72
CA ILE A 160 -2.90 -1.04 -4.65
C ILE A 160 -3.43 -1.50 -3.30
N ALA A 161 -3.04 -2.71 -2.84
CA ALA A 161 -3.46 -3.23 -1.55
C ALA A 161 -3.08 -2.28 -0.41
N ALA A 162 -1.83 -1.81 -0.38
CA ALA A 162 -1.38 -0.85 0.63
C ALA A 162 -2.21 0.44 0.60
N LEU A 163 -2.36 1.08 -0.56
CA LEU A 163 -3.14 2.32 -0.68
C LEU A 163 -4.61 2.14 -0.28
N ARG A 164 -5.21 0.98 -0.56
CA ARG A 164 -6.58 0.66 -0.12
C ARG A 164 -6.71 0.53 1.40
N MET A 165 -5.71 -0.03 2.07
CA MET A 165 -5.72 -0.17 3.53
C MET A 165 -5.77 1.18 4.26
N PHE A 166 -5.30 2.25 3.62
CA PHE A 166 -5.36 3.62 4.17
C PHE A 166 -6.49 4.45 3.56
N ASP A 167 -7.46 3.80 2.90
CA ASP A 167 -8.57 4.49 2.22
C ASP A 167 -8.07 5.59 1.26
N VAL A 168 -6.91 5.37 0.62
CA VAL A 168 -6.38 6.26 -0.41
C VAL A 168 -6.95 5.87 -1.77
N LEU A 169 -7.04 4.56 -2.03
CA LEU A 169 -7.74 4.00 -3.18
C LEU A 169 -9.04 3.33 -2.73
N VAL A 170 -10.13 3.63 -3.43
CA VAL A 170 -11.42 2.98 -3.25
C VAL A 170 -11.70 2.10 -4.45
N GLU A 171 -12.06 0.84 -4.20
CA GLU A 171 -12.47 -0.09 -5.24
C GLU A 171 -13.83 0.32 -5.82
N THR A 172 -13.92 0.25 -7.14
CA THR A 172 -15.11 0.56 -7.92
C THR A 172 -15.13 -0.32 -9.18
N ARG A 173 -16.02 -0.01 -10.12
CA ARG A 173 -16.10 -0.64 -11.42
C ARG A 173 -15.86 0.39 -12.53
N ASP A 174 -15.18 -0.03 -13.60
CA ASP A 174 -15.11 0.74 -14.83
C ASP A 174 -16.39 0.57 -15.68
N GLU A 175 -16.45 1.24 -16.83
CA GLU A 175 -17.59 1.17 -17.76
C GLU A 175 -17.83 -0.24 -18.31
N ALA A 176 -16.78 -1.07 -18.35
CA ALA A 176 -16.85 -2.46 -18.78
C ALA A 176 -17.04 -3.44 -17.59
N ASN A 177 -17.41 -2.91 -16.41
CA ASN A 177 -17.65 -3.66 -15.17
C ASN A 177 -16.44 -4.43 -14.61
N ASN A 178 -15.22 -4.05 -15.00
CA ASN A 178 -13.99 -4.59 -14.42
C ASN A 178 -13.68 -3.94 -13.07
N VAL A 179 -12.95 -4.65 -12.21
CA VAL A 179 -12.42 -4.08 -10.97
C VAL A 179 -11.50 -2.90 -11.29
N ALA A 180 -11.82 -1.73 -10.75
CA ALA A 180 -11.06 -0.51 -10.93
C ALA A 180 -10.98 0.29 -9.63
N TYR A 181 -10.20 1.37 -9.65
CA TYR A 181 -9.88 2.15 -8.45
C TYR A 181 -9.94 3.65 -8.73
N LYS A 182 -10.43 4.42 -7.75
CA LYS A 182 -10.36 5.89 -7.71
C LYS A 182 -9.65 6.34 -6.45
N VAL A 183 -9.04 7.53 -6.51
CA VAL A 183 -8.47 8.16 -5.32
C VAL A 183 -9.60 8.73 -4.47
N ASN A 184 -9.62 8.39 -3.18
CA ASN A 184 -10.49 9.05 -2.21
C ASN A 184 -9.87 10.39 -1.81
N MET A 185 -10.32 11.47 -2.46
CA MET A 185 -9.84 12.84 -2.24
C MET A 185 -10.14 13.37 -0.83
N THR A 186 -11.09 12.76 -0.12
CA THR A 186 -11.52 13.22 1.21
C THR A 186 -10.70 12.59 2.33
N SER A 187 -10.06 11.44 2.09
CA SER A 187 -9.25 10.71 3.08
C SER A 187 -8.09 11.55 3.60
N ASN A 188 -7.87 11.48 4.92
CA ASN A 188 -6.75 12.16 5.57
C ASN A 188 -5.39 11.64 5.09
N ALA A 189 -5.29 10.34 4.80
CA ALA A 189 -4.07 9.75 4.26
C ALA A 189 -3.77 10.32 2.87
N THR A 190 -4.79 10.42 2.00
CA THR A 190 -4.67 11.04 0.67
C THR A 190 -4.16 12.47 0.76
N LYS A 191 -4.76 13.29 1.62
CA LYS A 191 -4.36 14.70 1.83
C LYS A 191 -2.91 14.83 2.29
N ARG A 192 -2.47 13.98 3.22
CA ARG A 192 -1.09 13.98 3.74
C ARG A 192 -0.09 13.57 2.67
N ILE A 193 -0.38 12.50 1.92
CA ILE A 193 0.45 12.02 0.81
C ILE A 193 0.56 13.08 -0.29
N ALA A 194 -0.56 13.66 -0.70
CA ALA A 194 -0.60 14.67 -1.76
C ALA A 194 0.18 15.94 -1.39
N LYS A 195 -0.01 16.43 -0.15
CA LYS A 195 0.76 17.56 0.40
C LYS A 195 2.26 17.29 0.35
N PHE A 196 2.70 16.10 0.74
CA PHE A 196 4.13 15.77 0.72
C PHE A 196 4.67 15.66 -0.72
N LEU A 197 3.93 15.02 -1.62
CA LEU A 197 4.31 14.90 -3.03
C LEU A 197 4.22 16.22 -3.80
N ASN A 198 3.82 17.31 -3.14
CA ASN A 198 3.55 18.62 -3.72
C ASN A 198 2.61 18.52 -4.94
N VAL A 199 1.56 17.72 -4.80
CA VAL A 199 0.49 17.63 -5.80
C VAL A 199 -0.80 18.14 -5.19
N THR A 200 -1.54 18.93 -5.97
CA THR A 200 -2.90 19.36 -5.60
C THR A 200 -3.78 18.10 -5.44
N LEU A 201 -4.95 18.20 -4.79
CA LEU A 201 -6.02 17.19 -4.92
C LEU A 201 -7.10 17.73 -5.86
#